data_AF-A0AAD5R751-F1
#
_entry.id   AF-A0AAD5R751-F1
#
_cell.length_a   1.000
_cell.length_b   1.000
_cell.length_c   1.000
_cell.angle_alpha   90.00
_cell.angle_beta   90.00
_cell.angle_gamma   90.00
#
_symmetry.space_group_name_H-M   'P 1'
#
loop_
_entity.id
_entity.type
_entity.pdbx_description
1 polymer ?
#
loop_
_entity_poly.entity_id
_entity_poly.type
_entity_poly.pdbx_seq_one_letter_code
_entity_poly.pdbx_strand_id
1 'polypeptide(L)'
;MVMAVRRPGCLLCRKEAAELSSLSPILESAGIQLVAVVHEVKGVNEFKPYFKGDVYFDTERHFYGPNQRWLPLWMGFLRIGSYVNIYKAKKAGFHGNTDGEGRLLGGVFLIADNKLLYAHLEKEWGDAANVNEIRDFIKSHFA
;
A
#
# COMPACT_ATOMS: atom_id res chain seq x y z
N MET A 1 3.97 -10.79 -3.03
CA MET A 1 3.62 -9.66 -2.14
C MET A 1 2.55 -8.83 -2.82
N VAL A 2 1.42 -8.62 -2.16
CA VAL A 2 0.25 -7.92 -2.69
C VAL A 2 -0.01 -6.67 -1.86
N MET A 3 -0.05 -5.51 -2.51
CA MET A 3 -0.42 -4.23 -1.91
C MET A 3 -1.84 -3.87 -2.34
N ALA A 4 -2.81 -3.95 -1.42
CA ALA A 4 -4.14 -3.38 -1.63
C ALA A 4 -4.08 -1.87 -1.43
N VAL A 5 -4.10 -1.12 -2.53
CA VAL A 5 -3.93 0.32 -2.53
C VAL A 5 -5.25 1.00 -2.16
N ARG A 6 -5.26 1.80 -1.10
CA ARG A 6 -6.44 2.59 -0.70
C ARG A 6 -6.87 3.58 -1.78
N ARG A 7 -5.93 4.39 -2.27
CA ARG A 7 -6.18 5.39 -3.32
C ARG A 7 -4.92 5.62 -4.15
N PRO A 8 -4.91 5.28 -5.46
CA PRO A 8 -3.75 5.47 -6.34
C PRO A 8 -3.29 6.94 -6.43
N GLY A 9 -4.24 7.87 -6.38
CA GLY A 9 -3.99 9.31 -6.40
C GLY A 9 -3.39 9.87 -5.10
N CYS A 10 -3.46 9.14 -3.98
CA CYS A 10 -3.05 9.67 -2.69
C CYS A 10 -1.52 9.73 -2.55
N LEU A 11 -1.04 10.87 -2.06
CA LEU A 11 0.36 11.14 -1.73
C LEU A 11 0.97 10.10 -0.77
N LEU A 12 0.20 9.61 0.20
CA LEU A 12 0.64 8.60 1.17
C LEU A 12 0.81 7.23 0.50
N CYS A 13 -0.15 6.84 -0.34
CA CYS A 13 -0.10 5.57 -1.06
C CYS A 13 1.05 5.53 -2.09
N ARG A 14 1.37 6.68 -2.72
CA ARG A 14 2.54 6.78 -3.62
C ARG A 14 3.86 6.61 -2.88
N LYS A 15 3.97 7.21 -1.69
CA LYS A 15 5.15 7.05 -0.83
C LYS A 15 5.34 5.59 -0.45
N GLU A 16 4.28 4.94 0.05
CA GLU A 16 4.32 3.53 0.43
C GLU A 16 4.67 2.62 -0.76
N ALA A 17 4.07 2.87 -1.93
CA ALA A 17 4.38 2.12 -3.15
C ALA A 17 5.85 2.25 -3.58
N ALA A 18 6.43 3.44 -3.46
CA ALA A 18 7.84 3.67 -3.75
C ALA A 18 8.75 2.95 -2.74
N GLU A 19 8.38 2.99 -1.44
CA GLU A 19 9.11 2.28 -0.39
C GLU A 19 9.04 0.76 -0.59
N LEU A 20 7.87 0.21 -0.95
CA LEU A 20 7.72 -1.21 -1.29
C LEU A 20 8.49 -1.59 -2.56
N SER A 21 8.52 -0.72 -3.57
CA SER A 21 9.30 -0.94 -4.79
C SER A 21 10.81 -0.90 -4.57
N SER A 22 11.27 -0.32 -3.45
CA SER A 22 12.67 -0.41 -3.04
C SER A 22 13.05 -1.83 -2.58
N LEU A 23 12.07 -2.65 -2.18
CA LEU A 23 12.25 -4.05 -1.81
C LEU A 23 12.20 -5.02 -2.99
N SER A 24 11.82 -4.57 -4.19
CA SER A 24 11.77 -5.39 -5.41
C SER A 24 12.99 -6.31 -5.60
N PRO A 25 14.27 -5.86 -5.49
CA PRO A 25 15.40 -6.76 -5.68
C PRO A 25 15.49 -7.89 -4.66
N ILE A 26 15.06 -7.64 -3.41
CA ILE A 26 15.04 -8.65 -2.34
C ILE A 26 13.89 -9.65 -2.60
N LEU A 27 12.73 -9.14 -2.99
CA LEU A 27 11.57 -9.94 -3.34
C LEU A 27 11.88 -10.85 -4.53
N GLU A 28 12.49 -10.31 -5.59
CA GLU A 28 12.90 -11.06 -6.78
C GLU A 28 13.92 -12.15 -6.44
N SER A 29 14.90 -11.87 -5.56
CA SER A 29 15.86 -12.88 -5.11
C SER A 29 15.21 -14.03 -4.33
N ALA A 30 14.10 -13.75 -3.63
CA ALA A 30 13.30 -14.74 -2.93
C ALA A 30 12.23 -15.40 -3.83
N GLY A 31 12.16 -15.05 -5.12
CA GLY A 31 11.13 -15.54 -6.05
C GLY A 31 9.73 -14.97 -5.81
N ILE A 32 9.60 -13.88 -5.05
CA ILE A 32 8.34 -13.26 -4.69
C ILE A 32 8.02 -12.12 -5.66
N GLN A 33 6.88 -12.19 -6.34
CA GLN A 33 6.42 -11.11 -7.21
C GLN A 33 5.76 -9.98 -6.42
N LEU A 34 6.04 -8.73 -6.77
CA LEU A 34 5.40 -7.56 -6.19
C LEU A 34 4.20 -7.14 -7.05
N VAL A 35 3.02 -7.09 -6.43
CA VAL A 35 1.75 -6.82 -7.11
C VAL A 35 0.97 -5.77 -6.33
N ALA A 36 0.36 -4.80 -7.02
CA ALA A 36 -0.58 -3.85 -6.45
C ALA A 36 -1.99 -4.16 -6.95
N VAL A 37 -2.96 -4.03 -6.06
CA VAL A 37 -4.37 -4.21 -6.35
C VAL A 37 -5.08 -2.89 -6.06
N VAL A 38 -5.87 -2.42 -7.01
CA VAL A 38 -6.63 -1.17 -6.93
C VAL A 38 -8.12 -1.46 -7.11
N HIS A 39 -8.97 -0.82 -6.30
CA HIS A 39 -10.43 -0.88 -6.47
C HIS A 39 -10.97 0.20 -7.42
N GLU A 40 -10.11 1.12 -7.89
CA GLU A 40 -10.44 2.19 -8.82
C GLU A 40 -9.34 2.38 -9.87
N VAL A 41 -9.75 2.65 -11.11
CA VAL A 41 -8.84 2.94 -12.24
C VAL A 41 -8.37 4.41 -12.22
N LYS A 42 -9.08 5.29 -11.49
CA LYS A 42 -8.76 6.72 -11.38
C LYS A 42 -7.42 6.91 -10.64
N GLY A 43 -6.50 7.63 -11.26
CA GLY A 43 -5.17 7.91 -10.70
C GLY A 43 -4.16 6.76 -10.83
N VAL A 44 -4.51 5.64 -11.47
CA VAL A 44 -3.58 4.52 -11.71
C VAL A 44 -2.40 4.94 -12.59
N ASN A 45 -2.65 5.75 -13.63
CA ASN A 45 -1.59 6.24 -14.51
C ASN A 45 -0.54 7.08 -13.75
N GLU A 46 -0.97 7.85 -12.76
CA GLU A 46 -0.07 8.64 -11.91
C GLU A 46 0.61 7.78 -10.82
N PHE A 47 0.05 6.62 -10.50
CA PHE A 47 0.60 5.67 -9.52
C PHE A 47 1.69 4.77 -10.12
N LYS A 48 1.53 4.34 -11.38
CA LYS A 48 2.48 3.51 -12.11
C LYS A 48 3.96 3.93 -12.00
N PRO A 49 4.35 5.22 -12.14
CA PRO A 49 5.76 5.60 -12.02
C PRO A 49 6.37 5.36 -10.63
N TYR A 50 5.55 5.25 -9.58
CA TYR A 50 6.01 5.02 -8.20
C TYR A 50 6.05 3.53 -7.82
N PHE A 51 5.46 2.66 -8.65
CA PHE A 51 5.34 1.24 -8.35
C PHE A 51 5.97 0.40 -9.46
N LYS A 52 6.98 -0.40 -9.10
CA LYS A 52 7.72 -1.24 -10.08
C LYS A 52 7.03 -2.57 -10.40
N GLY A 53 6.02 -2.97 -9.61
CA GLY A 53 5.28 -4.21 -9.82
C GLY A 53 4.07 -4.05 -10.75
N ASP A 54 3.37 -5.17 -10.96
CA ASP A 54 2.15 -5.18 -11.75
C ASP A 54 0.97 -4.62 -10.96
N VAL A 55 0.09 -3.88 -11.65
CA VAL A 55 -1.12 -3.30 -11.05
C VAL A 55 -2.36 -3.98 -11.62
N TYR A 56 -3.15 -4.60 -10.75
CA TYR A 56 -4.40 -5.27 -11.09
C TYR A 56 -5.61 -4.51 -10.55
N PHE A 57 -6.71 -4.59 -11.29
CA PHE A 57 -7.98 -4.00 -10.91
C PHE A 57 -8.86 -5.05 -10.24
N ASP A 58 -9.21 -4.83 -8.97
CA ASP A 58 -10.11 -5.68 -8.20
C ASP A 58 -11.50 -5.03 -8.15
N THR A 59 -12.39 -5.49 -9.04
CA THR A 59 -13.78 -5.04 -9.12
C THR A 59 -14.60 -5.45 -7.92
N GLU A 60 -14.29 -6.60 -7.33
CA GLU A 60 -15.07 -7.23 -6.26
C GLU A 60 -14.58 -6.80 -4.86
N ARG A 61 -13.42 -6.15 -4.80
CA ARG A 61 -12.79 -5.61 -3.58
C ARG A 61 -12.48 -6.70 -2.55
N HIS A 62 -12.21 -7.92 -3.01
CA HIS A 62 -11.91 -9.06 -2.14
C HIS A 62 -10.67 -8.83 -1.28
N PHE A 63 -9.66 -8.13 -1.80
CA PHE A 63 -8.45 -7.79 -1.03
C PHE A 63 -8.68 -6.76 0.08
N TYR A 64 -9.82 -6.07 0.08
CA TYR A 64 -10.23 -5.15 1.13
C TYR A 64 -11.03 -5.85 2.24
N GLY A 65 -11.26 -7.15 2.09
CA GLY A 65 -11.87 -8.06 3.07
C GLY A 65 -13.39 -8.19 2.93
N PRO A 66 -13.99 -9.25 3.51
CA PRO A 66 -15.45 -9.40 3.58
C PRO A 66 -16.09 -8.24 4.38
N ASN A 67 -15.36 -7.75 5.39
CA ASN A 67 -15.70 -6.55 6.16
C ASN A 67 -14.83 -5.38 5.70
N GLN A 68 -15.37 -4.62 4.75
CA GLN A 68 -14.70 -3.42 4.24
C GLN A 68 -14.45 -2.42 5.38
N ARG A 69 -13.19 -2.01 5.54
CA ARG A 69 -12.76 -1.06 6.57
C ARG A 69 -12.93 0.36 6.06
N TRP A 70 -14.05 0.98 6.41
CA TRP A 70 -14.35 2.36 6.04
C TRP A 70 -13.88 3.31 7.15
N LEU A 71 -12.99 4.24 6.80
CA LEU A 71 -12.63 5.35 7.67
C LEU A 71 -13.32 6.63 7.15
N PRO A 72 -14.35 7.13 7.86
CA PRO A 72 -14.98 8.41 7.56
C PRO A 72 -13.96 9.54 7.52
N LEU A 73 -14.16 10.48 6.59
CA LEU A 73 -13.21 11.57 6.36
C LEU A 73 -12.95 12.39 7.64
N TRP A 74 -13.99 12.69 8.40
CA TRP A 74 -13.89 13.43 9.66
C TRP A 74 -13.02 12.72 10.70
N MET A 75 -13.10 11.39 10.80
CA MET A 75 -12.22 10.62 11.68
C MET A 75 -10.77 10.58 11.20
N GLY A 76 -10.54 10.57 9.88
CA GLY A 76 -9.20 10.68 9.33
C GLY A 76 -8.54 12.04 9.62
N PHE A 77 -9.31 13.13 9.60
CA PHE A 77 -8.83 14.47 9.98
C PHE A 77 -8.61 14.64 11.49
N LEU A 78 -9.13 13.76 12.35
CA LEU A 78 -8.88 13.83 13.79
C LEU A 78 -7.56 13.14 14.20
N ARG A 79 -6.91 12.41 13.29
CA ARG A 79 -5.73 11.60 13.61
C ARG A 79 -4.45 12.37 13.31
N ILE A 80 -3.72 12.73 14.36
CA ILE A 80 -2.45 13.47 14.29
C ILE A 80 -1.41 12.74 13.42
N GLY A 81 -1.39 11.39 13.47
CA GLY A 81 -0.49 10.55 12.67
C GLY A 81 -0.61 10.81 11.16
N SER A 82 -1.83 11.01 10.67
CA SER A 82 -2.08 11.33 9.25
C SER A 82 -1.44 12.65 8.83
N TYR A 83 -1.44 13.68 9.68
CA TYR A 83 -0.77 14.95 9.40
C TYR A 83 0.74 14.82 9.35
N VAL A 84 1.34 14.08 10.29
CA VAL A 84 2.80 13.85 10.32
C VAL A 84 3.24 13.10 9.06
N ASN A 85 2.48 12.09 8.64
CA ASN A 85 2.78 11.32 7.45
C ASN A 85 2.60 12.13 6.17
N ILE A 86 1.57 12.99 6.10
CA ILE A 86 1.38 13.93 4.98
C ILE A 86 2.56 14.91 4.91
N TYR A 87 3.00 15.46 6.05
CA TYR A 87 4.15 16.36 6.09
C TYR A 87 5.43 15.68 5.61
N LYS A 88 5.73 14.46 6.09
CA LYS A 88 6.89 13.67 5.66
C LYS A 88 6.86 13.39 4.15
N ALA A 89 5.71 13.00 3.62
CA ALA A 89 5.56 12.68 2.21
C ALA A 89 5.65 13.94 1.31
N LYS A 90 5.09 15.08 1.74
CA LYS A 90 5.31 16.37 1.07
C LYS A 90 6.78 16.79 1.08
N LYS A 91 7.47 16.64 2.22
CA LYS A 91 8.92 16.94 2.33
C LYS A 91 9.77 16.06 1.41
N ALA A 92 9.34 14.81 1.20
CA ALA A 92 9.97 13.89 0.26
C ALA A 92 9.62 14.15 -1.22
N GLY A 93 8.89 15.24 -1.53
CA GLY A 93 8.59 15.64 -2.90
C GLY A 93 7.46 14.86 -3.57
N PHE A 94 6.70 14.05 -2.81
CA PHE A 94 5.52 13.40 -3.35
C PHE A 94 4.40 14.43 -3.49
N HIS A 95 3.72 14.40 -4.64
CA HIS A 95 2.48 15.12 -4.88
C HIS A 95 1.36 14.09 -5.04
N GLY A 96 0.13 14.45 -4.66
CA GLY A 96 -1.03 13.57 -4.81
C GLY A 96 -2.32 14.36 -4.91
N ASN A 97 -3.33 13.74 -5.50
CA ASN A 97 -4.63 14.31 -5.78
C ASN A 97 -5.69 13.76 -4.81
N THR A 98 -6.75 14.53 -4.57
CA THR A 98 -7.88 14.11 -3.74
C THR A 98 -8.98 13.38 -4.51
N ASP A 99 -8.75 13.11 -5.79
CA ASP A 99 -9.73 12.47 -6.68
C ASP A 99 -9.89 10.97 -6.40
N GLY A 100 -11.13 10.49 -6.50
CA GLY A 100 -11.52 9.10 -6.28
C GLY A 100 -12.07 8.81 -4.89
N GLU A 101 -12.32 7.55 -4.58
CA GLU A 101 -12.71 7.07 -3.26
C GLU A 101 -11.44 6.81 -2.42
N GLY A 102 -11.48 7.17 -1.14
CA GLY A 102 -10.29 7.14 -0.27
C GLY A 102 -10.59 6.80 1.17
N ARG A 103 -11.86 6.50 1.48
CA ARG A 103 -12.30 6.09 2.81
C ARG A 103 -12.03 4.60 3.06
N LEU A 104 -11.96 3.79 2.01
CA LEU A 104 -11.69 2.37 2.10
C LEU A 104 -10.21 2.12 2.42
N LEU A 105 -9.91 1.54 3.58
CA LEU A 105 -8.54 1.26 4.00
C LEU A 105 -7.99 0.03 3.26
N GLY A 106 -6.73 0.15 2.84
CA GLY A 106 -5.96 -0.87 2.15
C GLY A 106 -5.15 -1.75 3.11
N GLY A 107 -4.11 -2.36 2.57
CA GLY A 107 -3.21 -3.22 3.32
C GLY A 107 -2.14 -3.87 2.45
N VAL A 108 -1.19 -4.54 3.08
CA VAL A 108 -0.07 -5.21 2.45
C VAL A 108 -0.05 -6.66 2.92
N PHE A 109 0.06 -7.59 1.98
CA PHE A 109 0.00 -9.02 2.22
C PHE A 109 1.22 -9.70 1.60
N LEU A 110 1.86 -10.58 2.36
CA LEU A 110 2.90 -11.48 1.87
C LEU A 110 2.32 -12.88 1.80
N ILE A 111 2.21 -13.40 0.58
CA ILE A 111 1.69 -14.73 0.31
C ILE A 111 2.82 -15.53 -0.34
N ALA A 112 3.11 -16.70 0.22
CA ALA A 112 4.06 -17.67 -0.34
C ALA A 112 3.49 -19.08 -0.11
N ASP A 113 3.67 -19.98 -1.09
CA ASP A 113 3.14 -21.36 -1.05
C ASP A 113 1.67 -21.46 -0.62
N ASN A 114 0.82 -20.57 -1.15
CA ASN A 114 -0.60 -20.42 -0.80
C ASN A 114 -0.87 -20.16 0.70
N LYS A 115 0.12 -19.73 1.46
CA LYS A 115 0.00 -19.32 2.87
C LYS A 115 0.23 -17.83 3.01
N LEU A 116 -0.60 -17.20 3.83
CA LEU A 116 -0.41 -15.82 4.24
C LEU A 116 0.65 -15.77 5.34
N LEU A 117 1.85 -15.30 5.00
CA LEU A 117 2.98 -15.22 5.92
C LEU A 117 3.01 -13.91 6.71
N TYR A 118 2.59 -12.82 6.07
CA TYR A 118 2.54 -11.49 6.70
C TYR A 118 1.32 -10.73 6.18
N ALA A 119 0.66 -10.01 7.07
CA ALA A 119 -0.44 -9.12 6.73
C ALA A 119 -0.37 -7.85 7.56
N HIS A 120 -0.28 -6.72 6.89
CA HIS A 120 -0.39 -5.41 7.48
C HIS A 120 -1.67 -4.74 6.97
N LEU A 121 -2.62 -4.53 7.87
CA LEU A 121 -3.89 -3.90 7.55
C LEU A 121 -3.83 -2.44 8.00
N GLU A 122 -3.95 -1.48 7.07
CA GLU A 122 -3.97 -0.05 7.41
C GLU A 122 -5.05 0.23 8.47
N LYS A 123 -4.69 0.82 9.61
CA LYS A 123 -5.64 1.25 10.66
C LYS A 123 -6.03 2.72 10.53
N GLU A 124 -5.15 3.52 9.94
CA GLU A 124 -5.31 4.96 9.74
C GLU A 124 -4.80 5.39 8.36
N TRP A 125 -5.08 6.63 7.95
CA TRP A 125 -4.47 7.14 6.71
C TRP A 125 -2.97 7.31 6.86
N GLY A 126 -2.22 6.62 6.01
CA GLY A 126 -0.75 6.65 6.00
C GLY A 126 -0.13 5.75 7.06
N ASP A 127 -0.90 4.83 7.64
CA ASP A 127 -0.39 3.68 8.38
C ASP A 127 0.25 2.71 7.37
N ALA A 128 1.46 3.08 6.92
CA ALA A 128 2.19 2.32 5.92
C ALA A 128 2.91 1.14 6.55
N ALA A 129 2.99 0.03 5.82
CA ALA A 129 3.69 -1.15 6.30
C ALA A 129 5.20 -0.86 6.51
N ASN A 130 5.77 -1.40 7.59
CA ASN A 130 7.18 -1.14 7.91
C ASN A 130 8.10 -1.94 6.98
N VAL A 131 8.69 -1.25 6.00
CA VAL A 131 9.60 -1.81 5.00
C VAL A 131 10.81 -2.52 5.61
N ASN A 132 11.29 -2.07 6.77
CA ASN A 132 12.42 -2.73 7.46
C ASN A 132 11.99 -4.08 8.03
N GLU A 133 10.83 -4.12 8.68
CA GLU A 133 10.25 -5.36 9.23
C GLU A 133 10.00 -6.38 8.12
N ILE A 134 9.42 -5.95 6.99
CA ILE A 134 9.16 -6.83 5.85
C ILE A 134 10.47 -7.38 5.27
N ARG A 135 11.50 -6.53 5.15
CA ARG A 135 12.82 -6.94 4.67
C ARG A 135 13.48 -7.96 5.60
N ASP A 136 13.43 -7.74 6.90
CA ASP A 136 14.02 -8.65 7.89
C ASP A 136 13.24 -9.98 7.94
N PHE A 137 11.92 -9.91 7.77
CA PHE A 137 11.05 -11.09 7.63
C PHE A 137 11.42 -11.91 6.39
N ILE A 138 11.55 -11.28 5.22
CA ILE A 138 11.91 -11.99 3.98
C ILE A 138 13.29 -12.63 4.11
N LYS A 139 14.28 -11.90 4.65
CA LYS A 139 15.63 -12.43 4.86
C LYS A 139 15.69 -13.59 5.85
N SER A 140 14.84 -13.62 6.88
CA SER A 140 14.85 -14.73 7.84
C SER A 140 14.09 -15.97 7.36
N HIS A 141 13.12 -15.80 6.45
CA HIS A 141 12.25 -16.89 6.00
C HIS A 141 12.63 -17.47 4.63
N PHE A 142 13.38 -16.73 3.80
CA PHE A 142 13.72 -17.10 2.42
C PHE A 142 15.23 -17.04 2.11
N ALA A 143 16.10 -16.87 3.11
CA ALA A 143 17.56 -16.94 2.94
C ALA A 143 18.09 -18.37 3.08
#